data_AF-A0A7K2XF41-F1
#
_entry.id   AF-A0A7K2XF41-F1
#
_cell.length_a   1.000
_cell.length_b   1.000
_cell.length_c   1.000
_cell.angle_alpha   90.00
_cell.angle_beta   90.00
_cell.angle_gamma   90.00
#
_symmetry.space_group_name_H-M   'P 1'
#
loop_
_entity.id
_entity.type
_entity.pdbx_description
1 polymer ?
#
loop_
_entity_poly.entity_id
_entity_poly.type
_entity_poly.pdbx_seq_one_letter_code
_entity_poly.pdbx_strand_id
1 'polypeptide(L)'
;MIPANIGRSIFGVPLVLTKAEASAIKRDLDRLWALCYGEPSDDLEADLDLCRKFFDPLARGRTLRDRLAQLPAAPKEVLQAGYGEPLVTDAGGQALLVGVEARALLWLLDTKDLDDGHVFLSPADVAAMERMALSKYRAWSTARLNQVVALRSGRAAEVMQAVSVGLVIALLINRSDTPERAIPKLSKETLAGKQVNEAIYAGAERFTAIVVPKRGERSAEERRLKGGYGLSEASRRLAHRLVTIKRPGGEDLIHIAQSSRSEVVRFLGFDLARRAGLTSEVLATAFDELVLAFRAEAGKLAHRSMVFERAADTRRLKLDLVDAFDEARAGTLDATQQASLS
;
A
#
# COMPACT_ATOMS: atom_id res chain seq x y z
N MET A 1 14.03 -28.51 32.00
CA MET A 1 12.88 -29.37 31.65
C MET A 1 11.75 -29.00 32.59
N ILE A 2 10.89 -28.06 32.19
CA ILE A 2 9.72 -27.67 32.99
C ILE A 2 8.72 -28.82 32.85
N PRO A 3 8.24 -29.46 33.95
CA PRO A 3 7.33 -30.58 33.85
C PRO A 3 6.02 -30.12 33.19
N ALA A 4 5.51 -30.95 32.27
CA ALA A 4 4.21 -30.77 31.62
C ALA A 4 3.09 -30.96 32.66
N ASN A 5 2.91 -29.97 33.51
CA ASN A 5 1.67 -29.78 34.23
C ASN A 5 0.65 -29.41 33.15
N ILE A 6 -0.42 -30.21 32.99
CA ILE A 6 -1.63 -29.82 32.23
C ILE A 6 -2.39 -28.77 33.08
N GLY A 7 -1.65 -27.78 33.55
CA GLY A 7 -2.14 -26.59 34.20
C GLY A 7 -2.46 -25.57 33.10
N ARG A 8 -3.42 -24.69 33.40
CA ARG A 8 -3.69 -23.55 32.54
C ARG A 8 -2.36 -22.79 32.31
N SER A 9 -2.03 -22.51 31.06
CA SER A 9 -0.87 -21.74 30.64
C SER A 9 -1.29 -20.71 29.60
N ILE A 10 -0.50 -19.65 29.45
CA ILE A 10 -0.65 -18.63 28.41
C ILE A 10 0.66 -18.56 27.62
N PHE A 11 0.59 -18.74 26.30
CA PHE A 11 1.76 -18.73 25.43
C PHE A 11 2.90 -19.68 25.89
N GLY A 12 2.54 -20.80 26.51
CA GLY A 12 3.49 -21.76 27.07
C GLY A 12 4.01 -21.42 28.49
N VAL A 13 3.59 -20.30 29.08
CA VAL A 13 3.95 -19.89 30.46
C VAL A 13 2.86 -20.31 31.44
N PRO A 14 3.21 -20.95 32.58
CA PRO A 14 2.25 -21.25 33.64
C PRO A 14 1.50 -20.00 34.14
N LEU A 15 0.20 -20.11 34.43
CA LEU A 15 -0.57 -18.99 34.99
C LEU A 15 -0.20 -18.62 36.42
N VAL A 16 0.50 -19.51 37.13
CA VAL A 16 1.02 -19.28 38.47
C VAL A 16 2.53 -19.40 38.39
N LEU A 17 3.22 -18.31 38.68
CA LEU A 17 4.68 -18.25 38.69
C LEU A 17 5.15 -17.93 40.09
N THR A 18 6.26 -18.50 40.52
CA THR A 18 7.00 -17.98 41.66
C THR A 18 7.63 -16.63 41.30
N LYS A 19 7.94 -15.79 42.30
CA LYS A 19 8.69 -14.54 42.09
C LYS A 19 9.97 -14.76 41.28
N ALA A 20 10.69 -15.86 41.54
CA ALA A 20 11.93 -16.21 40.86
C ALA A 20 11.70 -16.53 39.37
N GLU A 21 10.65 -17.30 39.05
CA GLU A 21 10.28 -17.61 37.67
C GLU A 21 9.84 -16.37 36.91
N ALA A 22 8.94 -15.55 37.48
CA ALA A 22 8.49 -14.31 36.85
C ALA A 22 9.65 -13.34 36.60
N SER A 23 10.57 -13.19 37.57
CA SER A 23 11.75 -12.34 37.42
C SER A 23 12.73 -12.88 36.38
N ALA A 24 12.90 -14.21 36.29
CA ALA A 24 13.74 -14.83 35.28
C ALA A 24 13.18 -14.63 33.87
N ILE A 25 11.88 -14.88 33.69
CA ILE A 25 11.18 -14.66 32.41
C ILE A 25 11.31 -13.21 31.98
N LYS A 26 10.99 -12.27 32.87
CA LYS A 26 11.09 -10.83 32.59
C LYS A 26 12.50 -10.45 32.12
N ARG A 27 13.52 -10.77 32.92
CA ARG A 27 14.92 -10.46 32.58
C ARG A 27 15.33 -11.04 31.23
N ASP A 28 14.96 -12.28 30.96
CA ASP A 28 15.37 -12.98 29.74
C ASP A 28 14.66 -12.39 28.51
N LEU A 29 13.36 -12.14 28.60
CA LEU A 29 12.57 -11.53 27.53
C LEU A 29 12.95 -10.06 27.28
N ASP A 30 13.26 -9.27 28.32
CA ASP A 30 13.76 -7.89 28.17
C ASP A 30 15.08 -7.87 27.38
N ARG A 31 16.00 -8.79 27.71
CA ARG A 31 17.26 -8.94 26.96
C ARG A 31 17.02 -9.31 25.51
N LEU A 32 16.14 -10.28 25.25
CA LEU A 32 15.82 -10.67 23.88
C LEU A 32 15.12 -9.55 23.11
N TRP A 33 14.25 -8.78 23.77
CA TRP A 33 13.59 -7.61 23.19
C TRP A 33 14.63 -6.58 22.74
N ALA A 34 15.58 -6.24 23.62
CA ALA A 34 16.67 -5.33 23.33
C ALA A 34 17.49 -5.77 22.11
N LEU A 35 17.76 -7.07 21.96
CA LEU A 35 18.47 -7.60 20.80
C LEU A 35 17.66 -7.52 19.49
N CYS A 36 16.33 -7.65 19.56
CA CYS A 36 15.46 -7.67 18.38
C CYS A 36 15.06 -6.26 17.91
N TYR A 37 14.72 -5.39 18.86
CA TYR A 37 14.00 -4.13 18.63
C TYR A 37 14.67 -2.91 19.28
N GLY A 38 15.60 -3.11 20.20
CA GLY A 38 16.20 -2.03 21.01
C GLY A 38 15.45 -1.82 22.32
N GLU A 39 15.64 -0.66 22.95
CA GLU A 39 15.00 -0.35 24.23
C GLU A 39 13.46 -0.30 24.10
N PRO A 40 12.72 -0.91 25.05
CA PRO A 40 11.26 -0.80 25.08
C PRO A 40 10.82 0.64 25.36
N SER A 41 9.66 1.01 24.82
CA SER A 41 9.02 2.28 25.16
C SER A 41 7.99 2.11 26.29
N ASP A 42 7.59 3.22 26.89
CA ASP A 42 6.47 3.25 27.84
C ASP A 42 5.09 3.09 27.15
N ASP A 43 5.06 2.97 25.83
CA ASP A 43 3.86 2.76 25.02
C ASP A 43 3.85 1.33 24.43
N LEU A 44 3.10 0.44 25.07
CA LEU A 44 2.94 -0.93 24.61
C LEU A 44 2.49 -1.01 23.14
N GLU A 45 1.58 -0.14 22.71
CA GLU A 45 1.03 -0.22 21.36
C GLU A 45 2.10 0.10 20.30
N ALA A 46 2.96 1.07 20.60
CA ALA A 46 4.13 1.42 19.77
C ALA A 46 5.15 0.27 19.73
N ASP A 47 5.44 -0.35 20.87
CA ASP A 47 6.32 -1.52 20.94
C ASP A 47 5.78 -2.68 20.11
N LEU A 48 4.49 -3.00 20.24
CA LEU A 48 3.86 -4.06 19.45
C LEU A 48 3.88 -3.75 17.94
N ASP A 49 3.84 -2.48 17.54
CA ASP A 49 4.01 -2.10 16.14
C ASP A 49 5.45 -2.30 15.63
N LEU A 50 6.47 -2.25 16.50
CA LEU A 50 7.86 -2.59 16.13
C LEU A 50 7.99 -4.06 15.70
N CYS A 51 7.18 -4.96 16.26
CA CYS A 51 7.16 -6.38 15.88
C CYS A 51 6.89 -6.57 14.38
N ARG A 52 6.22 -5.61 13.70
CA ARG A 52 6.06 -5.62 12.22
C ARG A 52 7.38 -5.74 11.47
N LYS A 53 8.50 -5.33 12.06
CA LYS A 53 9.85 -5.51 11.49
C LYS A 53 10.10 -6.95 11.04
N PHE A 54 9.56 -7.95 11.75
CA PHE A 54 9.74 -9.36 11.40
C PHE A 54 8.43 -10.06 11.04
N PHE A 55 7.30 -9.60 11.56
CA PHE A 55 6.00 -10.27 11.40
C PHE A 55 5.07 -9.62 10.37
N ASP A 56 5.49 -8.56 9.67
CA ASP A 56 4.67 -7.95 8.61
C ASP A 56 4.60 -8.88 7.37
N PRO A 57 3.41 -9.39 6.98
CA PRO A 57 3.26 -10.29 5.84
C PRO A 57 3.58 -9.62 4.49
N LEU A 58 3.71 -8.29 4.45
CA LEU A 58 4.08 -7.52 3.27
C LEU A 58 5.59 -7.33 3.13
N ALA A 59 6.38 -7.71 4.13
CA ALA A 59 7.83 -7.60 4.07
C ALA A 59 8.38 -8.45 2.91
N ARG A 60 9.25 -7.85 2.09
CA ARG A 60 9.91 -8.61 1.01
C ARG A 60 10.81 -9.66 1.62
N GLY A 61 10.81 -10.88 1.07
CA GLY A 61 11.64 -11.97 1.59
C GLY A 61 13.14 -11.64 1.68
N ARG A 62 13.68 -10.82 0.76
CA ARG A 62 15.06 -10.29 0.87
C ARG A 62 15.24 -9.44 2.13
N THR A 63 14.36 -8.48 2.36
CA THR A 63 14.39 -7.62 3.55
C THR A 63 14.28 -8.42 4.84
N LEU A 64 13.40 -9.42 4.88
CA LEU A 64 13.27 -10.28 6.05
C LEU A 64 14.55 -11.09 6.30
N ARG A 65 15.13 -11.69 5.25
CA ARG A 65 16.43 -12.40 5.36
C ARG A 65 17.54 -11.49 5.85
N ASP A 66 17.66 -10.29 5.29
CA ASP A 66 18.69 -9.32 5.70
C ASP A 66 18.52 -8.93 7.17
N ARG A 67 17.29 -8.74 7.65
CA ARG A 67 16.99 -8.44 9.06
C ARG A 67 17.30 -9.62 9.98
N LEU A 68 16.90 -10.84 9.61
CA LEU A 68 17.17 -12.04 10.40
C LEU A 68 18.68 -12.33 10.48
N ALA A 69 19.42 -12.12 9.38
CA ALA A 69 20.88 -12.29 9.36
C ALA A 69 21.64 -11.28 10.22
N GLN A 70 21.00 -10.15 10.57
CA GLN A 70 21.55 -9.12 11.45
C GLN A 70 21.16 -9.30 12.91
N LEU A 71 20.32 -10.29 13.24
CA LEU A 71 19.96 -10.55 14.64
C LEU A 71 21.20 -11.04 15.40
N PRO A 72 21.55 -10.42 16.54
CA PRO A 72 22.61 -10.93 17.39
C PRO A 72 22.26 -12.31 17.95
N ALA A 73 23.29 -13.10 18.26
CA ALA A 73 23.10 -14.36 18.99
C ALA A 73 22.53 -14.10 20.39
N ALA A 74 21.59 -14.94 20.82
CA ALA A 74 21.01 -14.86 22.15
C ALA A 74 22.03 -15.30 23.23
N PRO A 75 21.94 -14.76 24.46
CA PRO A 75 22.76 -15.21 25.56
C PRO A 75 22.56 -16.71 25.83
N LYS A 76 23.64 -17.42 26.22
CA LYS A 76 23.61 -18.87 26.44
C LYS A 76 22.60 -19.28 27.50
N GLU A 77 22.44 -18.47 28.54
CA GLU A 77 21.51 -18.72 29.64
C GLU A 77 20.05 -18.71 29.13
N VAL A 78 19.74 -17.80 28.21
CA VAL A 78 18.40 -17.68 27.61
C VAL A 78 18.12 -18.83 26.65
N LEU A 79 19.12 -19.27 25.86
CA LEU A 79 19.00 -20.47 25.02
C LEU A 79 18.73 -21.73 25.86
N GLN A 80 19.39 -21.85 27.02
CA GLN A 80 19.21 -22.97 27.93
C GLN A 80 17.86 -22.97 28.66
N ALA A 81 17.26 -21.80 28.86
CA ALA A 81 15.91 -21.67 29.44
C ALA A 81 14.84 -22.34 28.56
N GLY A 82 15.07 -22.41 27.24
CA GLY A 82 14.23 -23.19 26.33
C GLY A 82 12.86 -22.56 26.05
N TYR A 83 12.79 -21.23 25.94
CA TYR A 83 11.58 -20.54 25.49
C TYR A 83 11.18 -21.02 24.09
N GLY A 84 9.89 -21.24 23.88
CA GLY A 84 9.33 -21.68 22.61
C GLY A 84 8.30 -20.71 22.03
N GLU A 85 7.76 -21.09 20.89
CA GLU A 85 6.66 -20.36 20.27
C GLU A 85 5.40 -20.42 21.15
N PRO A 86 4.59 -19.34 21.20
CA PRO A 86 4.71 -18.12 20.39
C PRO A 86 5.54 -16.98 21.02
N LEU A 87 6.16 -17.18 22.20
CA LEU A 87 6.97 -16.13 22.83
C LEU A 87 8.23 -15.81 22.03
N VAL A 88 8.91 -16.87 21.60
CA VAL A 88 10.21 -16.80 20.95
C VAL A 88 10.25 -17.78 19.78
N THR A 89 10.72 -17.30 18.63
CA THR A 89 10.99 -18.11 17.43
C THR A 89 12.51 -18.26 17.24
N ASP A 90 12.97 -19.49 16.99
CA ASP A 90 14.36 -19.75 16.60
C ASP A 90 14.61 -19.22 15.18
N ALA A 91 15.46 -18.21 15.05
CA ALA A 91 15.83 -17.60 13.78
C ALA A 91 17.07 -18.27 13.13
N GLY A 92 17.61 -19.32 13.76
CA GLY A 92 18.85 -19.97 13.37
C GLY A 92 20.09 -19.24 13.88
N GLY A 93 21.26 -19.90 13.82
CA GLY A 93 22.53 -19.27 14.20
C GLY A 93 22.59 -18.80 15.65
N GLN A 94 21.86 -19.46 16.57
CA GLN A 94 21.70 -19.07 17.97
C GLN A 94 20.94 -17.74 18.19
N ALA A 95 20.35 -17.16 17.14
CA ALA A 95 19.50 -15.98 17.26
C ALA A 95 18.06 -16.38 17.62
N LEU A 96 17.49 -15.66 18.58
CA LEU A 96 16.12 -15.83 19.03
C LEU A 96 15.34 -14.56 18.73
N LEU A 97 14.18 -14.70 18.08
CA LEU A 97 13.28 -13.60 17.74
C LEU A 97 12.11 -13.52 18.73
N VAL A 98 11.91 -12.36 19.34
CA VAL A 98 10.79 -12.10 20.26
C VAL A 98 9.52 -11.72 19.51
N GLY A 99 8.42 -12.40 19.84
CA GLY A 99 7.09 -12.17 19.27
C GLY A 99 6.24 -11.12 20.01
N VAL A 100 5.05 -10.87 19.47
CA VAL A 100 4.04 -9.97 20.05
C VAL A 100 3.61 -10.46 21.44
N GLU A 101 3.46 -11.77 21.57
CA GLU A 101 3.06 -12.50 22.77
C GLU A 101 4.03 -12.27 23.93
N ALA A 102 5.33 -12.27 23.65
CA ALA A 102 6.37 -12.04 24.65
C ALA A 102 6.38 -10.59 25.14
N ARG A 103 6.18 -9.60 24.25
CA ARG A 103 6.10 -8.20 24.71
C ARG A 103 4.84 -7.92 25.51
N ALA A 104 3.71 -8.48 25.11
CA ALA A 104 2.48 -8.41 25.90
C ALA A 104 2.64 -9.07 27.27
N LEU A 105 3.38 -10.19 27.36
CA LEU A 105 3.68 -10.86 28.62
C LEU A 105 4.60 -10.01 29.51
N LEU A 106 5.67 -9.44 28.94
CA LEU A 106 6.56 -8.53 29.65
C LEU A 106 5.80 -7.39 30.29
N TRP A 107 4.97 -6.71 29.50
CA TRP A 107 4.13 -5.62 29.98
C TRP A 107 3.20 -6.06 31.10
N LEU A 108 2.56 -7.23 30.98
CA LEU A 108 1.71 -7.75 32.04
C LEU A 108 2.52 -7.98 33.32
N LEU A 109 3.69 -8.62 33.24
CA LEU A 109 4.56 -8.87 34.39
C LEU A 109 5.04 -7.56 35.05
N ASP A 110 5.23 -6.49 34.27
CA ASP A 110 5.56 -5.16 34.79
C ASP A 110 4.42 -4.53 35.60
N THR A 111 3.17 -4.91 35.33
CA THR A 111 1.99 -4.43 36.08
C THR A 111 1.68 -5.26 37.32
N LYS A 112 2.34 -6.40 37.53
CA LYS A 112 2.09 -7.27 38.69
C LYS A 112 3.03 -6.92 39.83
N ASP A 113 2.49 -6.97 41.03
CA ASP A 113 3.30 -6.95 42.24
C ASP A 113 4.05 -8.28 42.36
N LEU A 114 5.38 -8.21 42.48
CA LEU A 114 6.25 -9.36 42.64
C LEU A 114 6.61 -9.62 44.12
N ASP A 115 6.05 -8.86 45.07
CA ASP A 115 6.41 -8.93 46.49
C ASP A 115 5.70 -10.05 47.24
N ASP A 116 4.45 -10.36 46.89
CA ASP A 116 3.81 -11.62 47.26
C ASP A 116 4.47 -12.74 46.45
N GLY A 117 5.15 -13.69 47.10
CA GLY A 117 6.07 -14.67 46.49
C GLY A 117 5.56 -15.50 45.29
N HIS A 118 4.30 -15.35 44.87
CA HIS A 118 3.72 -15.88 43.64
C HIS A 118 3.03 -14.78 42.82
N VAL A 119 3.20 -14.84 41.51
CA VAL A 119 2.49 -14.01 40.52
C VAL A 119 1.37 -14.83 39.89
N PHE A 120 0.15 -14.32 39.98
CA PHE A 120 -1.03 -14.93 39.37
C PHE A 120 -1.46 -14.18 38.11
N LEU A 121 -1.49 -14.88 36.98
CA LEU A 121 -2.03 -14.39 35.72
C LEU A 121 -3.51 -14.78 35.66
N SER A 122 -4.40 -13.81 35.90
CA SER A 122 -5.83 -14.06 35.96
C SER A 122 -6.40 -14.39 34.58
N PRO A 123 -7.56 -15.07 34.50
CA PRO A 123 -8.24 -15.28 33.22
C PRO A 123 -8.51 -14.00 32.43
N ALA A 124 -8.71 -12.87 33.14
CA ALA A 124 -8.92 -11.57 32.50
C ALA A 124 -7.64 -11.05 31.84
N ASP A 125 -6.49 -11.20 32.50
CA ASP A 125 -5.18 -10.86 31.96
C ASP A 125 -4.88 -11.69 30.70
N VAL A 126 -5.14 -13.00 30.78
CA VAL A 126 -4.93 -13.94 29.65
C VAL A 126 -5.76 -13.52 28.46
N ALA A 127 -7.05 -13.29 28.67
CA ALA A 127 -7.95 -12.91 27.60
C ALA A 127 -7.59 -11.54 27.01
N ALA A 128 -7.06 -10.60 27.80
CA ALA A 128 -6.60 -9.31 27.31
C ALA A 128 -5.37 -9.44 26.40
N MET A 129 -4.37 -10.23 26.81
CA MET A 129 -3.17 -10.47 26.02
C MET A 129 -3.45 -11.21 24.71
N GLU A 130 -4.26 -12.27 24.75
CA GLU A 130 -4.63 -13.02 23.54
C GLU A 130 -5.39 -12.14 22.54
N ARG A 131 -6.31 -11.29 23.03
CA ARG A 131 -7.02 -10.34 22.17
C ARG A 131 -6.07 -9.33 21.54
N MET A 132 -5.09 -8.85 22.29
CA MET A 132 -4.10 -7.88 21.81
C MET A 132 -3.23 -8.48 20.70
N ALA A 133 -2.66 -9.67 20.94
CA ALA A 133 -1.88 -10.39 19.94
C ALA A 133 -2.69 -10.69 18.68
N LEU A 134 -3.89 -11.25 18.85
CA LEU A 134 -4.80 -11.55 17.74
C LEU A 134 -5.19 -10.30 16.94
N SER A 135 -5.41 -9.16 17.62
CA SER A 135 -5.73 -7.89 16.98
C SER A 135 -4.60 -7.44 16.05
N LYS A 136 -3.35 -7.48 16.52
CA LYS A 136 -2.16 -7.13 15.72
C LYS A 136 -2.00 -8.06 14.51
N TYR A 137 -2.05 -9.37 14.70
CA TYR A 137 -1.94 -10.32 13.59
C TYR A 137 -3.08 -10.17 12.57
N ARG A 138 -4.31 -9.92 13.02
CA ARG A 138 -5.45 -9.67 12.12
C ARG A 138 -5.27 -8.36 11.34
N ALA A 139 -4.83 -7.29 11.99
CA ALA A 139 -4.56 -6.02 11.34
C ALA A 139 -3.49 -6.17 10.25
N TRP A 140 -2.37 -6.85 10.55
CA TRP A 140 -1.29 -7.06 9.59
C TRP A 140 -1.69 -8.01 8.45
N SER A 141 -2.39 -9.10 8.75
CA SER A 141 -2.86 -10.06 7.75
C SER A 141 -3.85 -9.43 6.76
N THR A 142 -4.69 -8.50 7.23
CA THR A 142 -5.65 -7.79 6.38
C THR A 142 -5.07 -6.55 5.70
N ALA A 143 -3.87 -6.10 6.08
CA ALA A 143 -3.26 -4.89 5.55
C ALA A 143 -3.09 -4.92 4.02
N ARG A 144 -2.76 -6.09 3.42
CA ARG A 144 -2.65 -6.19 1.94
C ARG A 144 -3.97 -5.90 1.27
N LEU A 145 -5.03 -6.53 1.76
CA LEU A 145 -6.36 -6.39 1.22
C LEU A 145 -6.82 -4.94 1.36
N ASN A 146 -6.63 -4.35 2.53
CA ASN A 146 -6.95 -2.95 2.79
C ASN A 146 -6.16 -2.00 1.87
N GLN A 147 -4.88 -2.28 1.61
CA GLN A 147 -4.07 -1.50 0.66
C GLN A 147 -4.64 -1.58 -0.76
N VAL A 148 -5.02 -2.78 -1.23
CA VAL A 148 -5.60 -2.96 -2.56
C VAL A 148 -6.98 -2.29 -2.66
N VAL A 149 -7.81 -2.42 -1.63
CA VAL A 149 -9.12 -1.76 -1.54
C VAL A 149 -8.95 -0.24 -1.54
N ALA A 150 -7.99 0.30 -0.78
CA ALA A 150 -7.69 1.72 -0.73
C ALA A 150 -7.23 2.25 -2.10
N LEU A 151 -6.37 1.51 -2.81
CA LEU A 151 -5.94 1.86 -4.17
C LEU A 151 -7.13 1.93 -5.13
N ARG A 152 -8.05 0.96 -5.07
CA ARG A 152 -9.22 0.86 -5.95
C ARG A 152 -10.32 1.89 -5.64
N SER A 153 -10.45 2.27 -4.37
CA SER A 153 -11.43 3.25 -3.90
C SER A 153 -10.93 4.70 -3.96
N GLY A 154 -9.68 4.93 -4.37
CA GLY A 154 -9.07 6.27 -4.41
C GLY A 154 -8.66 6.81 -3.04
N ARG A 155 -8.78 5.98 -1.99
CA ARG A 155 -8.48 6.32 -0.59
C ARG A 155 -7.05 5.95 -0.16
N ALA A 156 -6.22 5.45 -1.07
CA ALA A 156 -4.82 5.16 -0.76
C ALA A 156 -4.08 6.44 -0.37
N ALA A 157 -3.16 6.32 0.60
CA ALA A 157 -2.38 7.45 1.12
C ALA A 157 -1.68 8.24 0.01
N GLU A 158 -1.11 7.54 -0.98
CA GLU A 158 -0.49 8.15 -2.14
C GLU A 158 -1.52 8.42 -3.25
N VAL A 159 -1.49 9.62 -3.82
CA VAL A 159 -2.21 9.95 -5.06
C VAL A 159 -1.60 9.21 -6.26
N MET A 160 -2.38 8.98 -7.30
CA MET A 160 -1.90 8.40 -8.55
C MET A 160 -0.85 9.33 -9.19
N GLN A 161 0.13 8.84 -9.95
CA GLN A 161 1.05 9.76 -10.63
C GLN A 161 0.35 10.54 -11.75
N ALA A 162 0.71 11.81 -11.92
CA ALA A 162 0.08 12.71 -12.89
C ALA A 162 0.18 12.19 -14.35
N VAL A 163 1.28 11.53 -14.71
CA VAL A 163 1.44 10.91 -16.04
C VAL A 163 0.48 9.74 -16.24
N SER A 164 0.26 8.95 -15.19
CA SER A 164 -0.70 7.85 -15.22
C SER A 164 -2.13 8.39 -15.35
N VAL A 165 -2.45 9.51 -14.68
CA VAL A 165 -3.74 10.20 -14.82
C VAL A 165 -3.92 10.72 -16.25
N GLY A 166 -2.93 11.44 -16.78
CA GLY A 166 -2.95 11.95 -18.15
C GLY A 166 -3.08 10.82 -19.19
N LEU A 167 -2.44 9.67 -18.96
CA LEU A 167 -2.58 8.49 -19.82
C LEU A 167 -4.02 7.99 -19.85
N VAL A 168 -4.69 7.89 -18.70
CA VAL A 168 -6.09 7.45 -18.63
C VAL A 168 -7.01 8.48 -19.30
N ILE A 169 -6.76 9.78 -19.09
CA ILE A 169 -7.51 10.85 -19.77
C ILE A 169 -7.34 10.76 -21.28
N ALA A 170 -6.12 10.50 -21.78
CA ALA A 170 -5.87 10.31 -23.21
C ALA A 170 -6.66 9.12 -23.80
N LEU A 171 -6.75 8.00 -23.07
CA LEU A 171 -7.60 6.86 -23.47
C LEU A 171 -9.09 7.22 -23.51
N LEU A 172 -9.58 8.02 -22.55
CA LEU A 172 -10.96 8.51 -22.51
C LEU A 172 -11.25 9.47 -23.68
N ILE A 173 -10.34 10.38 -23.99
CA ILE A 173 -10.43 11.31 -25.12
C ILE A 173 -10.49 10.56 -26.43
N ASN A 174 -9.60 9.58 -26.62
CA ASN A 174 -9.61 8.75 -27.81
C ASN A 174 -10.82 7.80 -27.88
N ARG A 175 -11.70 7.78 -26.86
CA ARG A 175 -12.84 6.87 -26.77
C ARG A 175 -12.43 5.40 -26.95
N SER A 176 -11.28 5.06 -26.38
CA SER A 176 -10.82 3.68 -26.23
C SER A 176 -11.59 3.01 -25.10
N ASP A 177 -12.90 2.84 -25.33
CA ASP A 177 -13.86 2.39 -24.32
C ASP A 177 -14.61 1.08 -24.67
N THR A 178 -14.31 0.48 -25.82
CA THR A 178 -14.80 -0.85 -26.22
C THR A 178 -13.66 -1.72 -26.76
N PRO A 179 -13.83 -3.06 -26.84
CA PRO A 179 -12.82 -3.96 -27.40
C PRO A 179 -12.36 -3.59 -28.82
N GLU A 180 -13.26 -3.06 -29.65
CA GLU A 180 -12.99 -2.66 -31.04
C GLU A 180 -12.17 -1.37 -31.12
N ARG A 181 -12.23 -0.54 -30.07
CA ARG A 181 -11.52 0.75 -29.95
C ARG A 181 -10.33 0.68 -29.01
N ALA A 182 -9.95 -0.54 -28.60
CA ALA A 182 -8.86 -0.79 -27.70
C ALA A 182 -7.49 -0.54 -28.37
N ILE A 183 -6.54 -0.02 -27.61
CA ILE A 183 -5.19 0.31 -28.08
C ILE A 183 -4.25 -0.86 -27.82
N PRO A 184 -3.41 -1.26 -28.79
CA PRO A 184 -2.44 -2.33 -28.57
C PRO A 184 -1.27 -1.87 -27.69
N LYS A 185 -0.88 -2.72 -26.75
CA LYS A 185 0.25 -2.55 -25.84
C LYS A 185 1.55 -2.97 -26.54
N LEU A 186 1.95 -2.16 -27.52
CA LEU A 186 3.12 -2.44 -28.36
C LEU A 186 4.45 -2.15 -27.65
N SER A 187 5.46 -2.95 -27.98
CA SER A 187 6.86 -2.68 -27.58
C SER A 187 7.39 -1.39 -28.22
N LYS A 188 8.05 -0.55 -27.42
CA LYS A 188 8.75 0.68 -27.85
C LYS A 188 9.91 0.40 -28.82
N GLU A 189 10.36 -0.84 -28.94
CA GLU A 189 11.43 -1.23 -29.86
C GLU A 189 10.96 -1.26 -31.32
N THR A 190 9.66 -1.46 -31.54
CA THR A 190 9.06 -1.45 -32.88
C THR A 190 8.70 -0.03 -33.29
N LEU A 191 8.85 0.32 -34.58
CA LEU A 191 8.41 1.62 -35.11
C LEU A 191 6.92 1.87 -34.81
N ALA A 192 6.11 0.82 -34.96
CA ALA A 192 4.69 0.85 -34.64
C ALA A 192 4.44 1.19 -33.18
N GLY A 193 5.15 0.54 -32.26
CA GLY A 193 5.05 0.84 -30.85
C GLY A 193 5.55 2.23 -30.50
N LYS A 194 6.63 2.74 -31.10
CA LYS A 194 7.08 4.13 -30.89
C LYS A 194 5.96 5.12 -31.24
N GLN A 195 5.37 4.99 -32.43
CA GLN A 195 4.29 5.87 -32.89
C GLN A 195 3.06 5.85 -31.97
N VAL A 196 2.61 4.66 -31.56
CA VAL A 196 1.43 4.52 -30.68
C VAL A 196 1.73 5.03 -29.28
N ASN A 197 2.90 4.70 -28.73
CA ASN A 197 3.32 5.19 -27.42
C ASN A 197 3.45 6.72 -27.43
N GLU A 198 4.12 7.30 -28.42
CA GLU A 198 4.28 8.76 -28.55
C GLU A 198 2.93 9.47 -28.61
N ALA A 199 1.99 9.00 -29.43
CA ALA A 199 0.70 9.67 -29.57
C ALA A 199 -0.14 9.65 -28.29
N ILE A 200 -0.12 8.54 -27.55
CA ILE A 200 -0.87 8.40 -26.31
C ILE A 200 -0.16 9.13 -25.15
N TYR A 201 1.18 9.06 -25.07
CA TYR A 201 1.94 9.69 -23.98
C TYR A 201 2.17 11.19 -24.17
N ALA A 202 2.16 11.73 -25.39
CA ALA A 202 2.38 13.17 -25.62
C ALA A 202 1.41 14.04 -24.83
N GLY A 203 0.12 13.69 -24.84
CA GLY A 203 -0.89 14.35 -24.02
C GLY A 203 -0.61 14.19 -22.51
N ALA A 204 -0.30 12.97 -22.07
CA ALA A 204 -0.04 12.68 -20.67
C ALA A 204 1.19 13.45 -20.11
N GLU A 205 2.22 13.65 -20.93
CA GLU A 205 3.41 14.42 -20.57
C GLU A 205 3.10 15.91 -20.42
N ARG A 206 2.35 16.51 -21.37
CA ARG A 206 1.94 17.92 -21.28
C ARG A 206 1.05 18.18 -20.07
N PHE A 207 0.08 17.29 -19.83
CA PHE A 207 -0.73 17.32 -18.62
C PHE A 207 0.13 17.30 -17.35
N THR A 208 1.10 16.39 -17.29
CA THR A 208 1.99 16.22 -16.13
C THR A 208 2.83 17.46 -15.87
N ALA A 209 3.36 18.09 -16.93
CA ALA A 209 4.17 19.30 -16.80
C ALA A 209 3.42 20.46 -16.15
N ILE A 210 2.10 20.55 -16.37
CA ILE A 210 1.26 21.61 -15.80
C ILE A 210 0.79 21.24 -14.39
N VAL A 211 0.34 20.00 -14.18
CA VAL A 211 -0.15 19.54 -12.87
C VAL A 211 0.99 19.40 -11.84
N VAL A 212 2.21 19.12 -12.28
CA VAL A 212 3.39 18.98 -11.42
C VAL A 212 4.59 19.71 -12.05
N PRO A 213 4.71 21.03 -11.84
CA PRO A 213 5.72 21.87 -12.52
C PRO A 213 7.19 21.55 -12.17
N LYS A 214 7.45 20.72 -11.15
CA LYS A 214 8.78 20.55 -10.53
C LYS A 214 9.38 19.14 -10.60
N ARG A 215 9.17 18.37 -11.67
CA ARG A 215 9.88 17.09 -11.84
C ARG A 215 10.73 17.07 -13.11
N GLY A 216 12.02 16.78 -12.93
CA GLY A 216 12.98 16.57 -14.01
C GLY A 216 12.55 15.48 -14.98
N GLU A 217 13.14 15.51 -16.18
CA GLU A 217 12.82 14.63 -17.29
C GLU A 217 12.91 13.14 -16.87
N ARG A 218 11.82 12.40 -17.04
CA ARG A 218 11.76 10.96 -16.75
C ARG A 218 12.52 10.17 -17.81
N SER A 219 13.11 9.04 -17.42
CA SER A 219 13.85 8.15 -18.33
C SER A 219 12.93 7.53 -19.39
N ALA A 220 13.52 7.15 -20.53
CA ALA A 220 12.79 6.59 -21.66
C ALA A 220 12.10 5.24 -21.38
N GLU A 221 12.50 4.52 -20.32
CA GLU A 221 11.92 3.23 -19.90
C GLU A 221 10.58 3.38 -19.16
N GLU A 222 10.36 4.51 -18.48
CA GLU A 222 9.09 4.81 -17.82
C GLU A 222 7.98 5.12 -18.84
N ARG A 223 8.36 5.53 -20.05
CA ARG A 223 7.51 6.01 -21.16
C ARG A 223 7.13 4.90 -22.16
N ARG A 224 6.55 3.79 -21.69
CA ARG A 224 6.09 2.69 -22.57
C ARG A 224 4.77 2.10 -22.11
N LEU A 225 3.87 1.75 -23.04
CA LEU A 225 2.65 1.01 -22.70
C LEU A 225 3.01 -0.42 -22.26
N LYS A 226 3.96 -1.07 -22.94
CA LYS A 226 4.46 -2.39 -22.53
C LYS A 226 5.43 -2.31 -21.36
N GLY A 227 4.92 -2.47 -20.14
CA GLY A 227 5.75 -2.54 -18.93
C GLY A 227 6.27 -1.19 -18.43
N GLY A 228 5.66 -0.07 -18.86
CA GLY A 228 5.98 1.25 -18.32
C GLY A 228 5.20 1.52 -17.04
N TYR A 229 5.76 2.41 -16.23
CA TYR A 229 5.27 2.70 -14.89
C TYR A 229 3.84 3.27 -14.92
N GLY A 230 3.55 4.16 -15.88
CA GLY A 230 2.26 4.85 -15.97
C GLY A 230 1.06 3.91 -16.18
N LEU A 231 1.15 3.00 -17.15
CA LEU A 231 0.08 2.03 -17.41
C LEU A 231 -0.04 1.00 -16.27
N SER A 232 1.09 0.59 -15.69
CA SER A 232 1.11 -0.39 -14.59
C SER A 232 0.45 0.17 -13.34
N GLU A 233 0.68 1.44 -13.04
CA GLU A 233 -0.02 2.14 -11.96
C GLU A 233 -1.51 2.34 -12.27
N ALA A 234 -1.86 2.78 -13.48
CA ALA A 234 -3.25 2.93 -13.88
C ALA A 234 -4.03 1.61 -13.78
N SER A 235 -3.43 0.49 -14.21
CA SER A 235 -4.03 -0.83 -14.09
C SER A 235 -4.25 -1.24 -12.63
N ARG A 236 -3.30 -0.93 -11.73
CA ARG A 236 -3.45 -1.19 -10.28
C ARG A 236 -4.56 -0.37 -9.64
N ARG A 237 -4.68 0.90 -10.02
CA ARG A 237 -5.64 1.87 -9.44
C ARG A 237 -7.06 1.64 -9.97
N LEU A 238 -7.19 1.44 -11.27
CA LEU A 238 -8.48 1.30 -11.95
C LEU A 238 -9.00 -0.14 -11.96
N ALA A 239 -8.13 -1.14 -11.79
CA ALA A 239 -8.48 -2.56 -11.76
C ALA A 239 -9.40 -2.95 -12.94
N HIS A 240 -10.59 -3.47 -12.65
CA HIS A 240 -11.58 -3.89 -13.66
C HIS A 240 -12.05 -2.76 -14.60
N ARG A 241 -11.87 -1.49 -14.24
CA ARG A 241 -12.25 -0.34 -15.08
C ARG A 241 -11.26 -0.13 -16.24
N LEU A 242 -10.00 -0.55 -16.10
CA LEU A 242 -9.00 -0.57 -17.17
C LEU A 242 -8.78 -2.01 -17.63
N VAL A 243 -9.46 -2.39 -18.70
CA VAL A 243 -9.48 -3.76 -19.20
C VAL A 243 -8.26 -4.02 -20.06
N THR A 244 -7.56 -5.13 -19.80
CA THR A 244 -6.49 -5.65 -20.65
C THR A 244 -6.92 -6.97 -21.27
N ILE A 245 -7.15 -6.99 -22.59
CA ILE A 245 -7.53 -8.19 -23.35
C ILE A 245 -6.25 -8.87 -23.81
N LYS A 246 -5.97 -10.06 -23.28
CA LYS A 246 -4.84 -10.88 -23.73
C LYS A 246 -5.19 -11.58 -25.04
N ARG A 247 -4.38 -11.40 -26.08
CA ARG A 247 -4.55 -12.09 -27.36
C ARG A 247 -3.54 -13.23 -27.48
N PRO A 248 -3.97 -14.50 -27.67
CA PRO A 248 -3.05 -15.60 -27.94
C PRO A 248 -2.21 -15.30 -29.19
N GLY A 249 -0.87 -15.30 -29.06
CA GLY A 249 0.05 -15.01 -30.17
C GLY A 249 0.05 -13.55 -30.66
N GLY A 250 -0.63 -12.63 -29.96
CA GLY A 250 -0.73 -11.22 -30.32
C GLY A 250 -0.41 -10.28 -29.17
N GLU A 251 -0.56 -8.98 -29.42
CA GLU A 251 -0.30 -7.94 -28.43
C GLU A 251 -1.54 -7.71 -27.55
N ASP A 252 -1.32 -7.48 -26.25
CA ASP A 252 -2.39 -7.15 -25.31
C ASP A 252 -3.10 -5.87 -25.77
N LEU A 253 -4.43 -5.83 -25.67
CA LEU A 253 -5.20 -4.62 -25.95
C LEU A 253 -5.70 -3.98 -24.67
N ILE A 254 -5.68 -2.64 -24.61
CA ILE A 254 -6.16 -1.88 -23.46
C ILE A 254 -7.32 -0.97 -23.83
N HIS A 255 -8.33 -0.93 -22.97
CA HIS A 255 -9.44 0.02 -23.06
C HIS A 255 -10.04 0.28 -21.66
N ILE A 256 -10.78 1.36 -21.52
CA ILE A 256 -11.55 1.66 -20.31
C ILE A 256 -12.95 1.07 -20.48
N ALA A 257 -13.45 0.26 -19.55
CA ALA A 257 -14.79 -0.31 -19.71
C ALA A 257 -15.83 0.81 -19.85
N GLN A 258 -16.62 0.80 -20.94
CA GLN A 258 -17.62 1.85 -21.20
C GLN A 258 -18.58 2.06 -20.02
N SER A 259 -19.02 0.98 -19.38
CA SER A 259 -19.88 1.00 -18.19
C SER A 259 -19.24 1.66 -16.97
N SER A 260 -17.91 1.73 -16.91
CA SER A 260 -17.15 2.36 -15.82
C SER A 260 -16.67 3.77 -16.16
N ARG A 261 -17.03 4.35 -17.32
CA ARG A 261 -16.52 5.66 -17.77
C ARG A 261 -16.71 6.75 -16.71
N SER A 262 -17.94 6.97 -16.24
CA SER A 262 -18.24 8.01 -15.25
C SER A 262 -17.54 7.75 -13.91
N GLU A 263 -17.43 6.50 -13.52
CA GLU A 263 -16.72 6.09 -12.29
C GLU A 263 -15.22 6.39 -12.39
N VAL A 264 -14.59 6.16 -13.56
CA VAL A 264 -13.19 6.53 -13.80
C VAL A 264 -13.00 8.03 -13.76
N VAL A 265 -13.86 8.81 -14.41
CA VAL A 265 -13.76 10.28 -14.40
C VAL A 265 -13.87 10.82 -12.97
N ARG A 266 -14.87 10.36 -12.21
CA ARG A 266 -15.04 10.72 -10.80
C ARG A 266 -13.82 10.35 -9.97
N PHE A 267 -13.29 9.14 -10.15
CA PHE A 267 -12.07 8.69 -9.46
C PHE A 267 -10.87 9.60 -9.75
N LEU A 268 -10.65 9.97 -11.02
CA LEU A 268 -9.54 10.84 -11.40
C LEU A 268 -9.70 12.25 -10.83
N GLY A 269 -10.89 12.83 -10.90
CA GLY A 269 -11.19 14.14 -10.31
C GLY A 269 -10.91 14.16 -8.81
N PHE A 270 -11.36 13.13 -8.09
CA PHE A 270 -11.15 12.99 -6.65
C PHE A 270 -9.68 12.78 -6.29
N ASP A 271 -8.94 11.98 -7.05
CA ASP A 271 -7.50 11.77 -6.83
C ASP A 271 -6.69 13.05 -7.11
N LEU A 272 -7.07 13.82 -8.15
CA LEU A 272 -6.45 15.11 -8.48
C LEU A 272 -6.72 16.17 -7.41
N ALA A 273 -7.93 16.22 -6.85
CA ALA A 273 -8.33 17.16 -5.80
C ALA A 273 -7.47 17.08 -4.53
N ARG A 274 -6.85 15.93 -4.29
CA ARG A 274 -5.94 15.70 -3.16
C ARG A 274 -4.56 16.33 -3.33
N ARG A 275 -4.25 16.89 -4.51
CA ARG A 275 -2.96 17.55 -4.77
C ARG A 275 -2.98 18.97 -4.23
N ALA A 276 -2.10 19.24 -3.28
CA ALA A 276 -1.90 20.60 -2.79
C ALA A 276 -1.49 21.54 -3.95
N GLY A 277 -2.19 22.68 -4.05
CA GLY A 277 -1.89 23.73 -5.03
C GLY A 277 -2.47 23.55 -6.43
N LEU A 278 -3.11 22.40 -6.74
CA LEU A 278 -3.87 22.27 -8.00
C LEU A 278 -5.21 23.00 -7.85
N THR A 279 -5.55 23.89 -8.78
CA THR A 279 -6.88 24.56 -8.85
C THR A 279 -7.67 24.04 -10.04
N SER A 280 -8.97 24.32 -10.06
CA SER A 280 -9.89 23.92 -11.12
C SER A 280 -9.51 24.55 -12.46
N GLU A 281 -9.05 25.80 -12.45
CA GLU A 281 -8.53 26.50 -13.63
C GLU A 281 -7.25 25.84 -14.14
N VAL A 282 -6.30 25.53 -13.26
CA VAL A 282 -5.05 24.85 -13.65
C VAL A 282 -5.33 23.46 -14.21
N LEU A 283 -6.29 22.73 -13.62
CA LEU A 283 -6.74 21.43 -14.13
C LEU A 283 -7.38 21.57 -15.52
N ALA A 284 -8.26 22.55 -15.71
CA ALA A 284 -8.89 22.83 -17.00
C ALA A 284 -7.85 23.16 -18.08
N THR A 285 -6.85 23.98 -17.76
CA THR A 285 -5.71 24.28 -18.66
C THR A 285 -4.88 23.03 -18.95
N ALA A 286 -4.56 22.22 -17.94
CA ALA A 286 -3.81 20.98 -18.13
C ALA A 286 -4.55 20.01 -19.05
N PHE A 287 -5.88 19.95 -18.94
CA PHE A 287 -6.72 19.14 -19.82
C PHE A 287 -6.69 19.65 -21.27
N ASP A 288 -6.80 20.97 -21.48
CA ASP A 288 -6.75 21.54 -22.82
C ASP A 288 -5.40 21.26 -23.50
N GLU A 289 -4.30 21.42 -22.77
CA GLU A 289 -2.94 21.14 -23.26
C GLU A 289 -2.71 19.66 -23.56
N LEU A 290 -3.32 18.76 -22.77
CA LEU A 290 -3.36 17.33 -23.09
C LEU A 290 -4.07 17.10 -24.42
N VAL A 291 -5.26 17.68 -24.61
CA VAL A 291 -6.06 17.52 -25.84
C VAL A 291 -5.31 18.06 -27.06
N LEU A 292 -4.66 19.23 -26.93
CA LEU A 292 -3.88 19.83 -28.01
C LEU A 292 -2.72 18.92 -28.42
N ALA A 293 -1.96 18.40 -27.46
CA ALA A 293 -0.84 17.50 -27.74
C ALA A 293 -1.31 16.15 -28.30
N PHE A 294 -2.41 15.59 -27.78
CA PHE A 294 -3.01 14.39 -28.33
C PHE A 294 -3.42 14.58 -29.80
N ARG A 295 -4.06 15.70 -30.13
CA ARG A 295 -4.50 16.02 -31.51
C ARG A 295 -3.31 16.25 -32.46
N ALA A 296 -2.24 16.90 -31.98
CA ALA A 296 -1.02 17.09 -32.77
C ALA A 296 -0.40 15.74 -33.19
N GLU A 297 -0.52 14.73 -32.34
CA GLU A 297 0.03 13.39 -32.57
C GLU A 297 -0.99 12.38 -33.13
N ALA A 298 -2.26 12.77 -33.28
CA ALA A 298 -3.34 11.88 -33.72
C ALA A 298 -3.08 11.26 -35.11
N GLY A 299 -2.33 11.96 -35.99
CA GLY A 299 -1.90 11.41 -37.28
C GLY A 299 -1.14 10.09 -37.16
N LYS A 300 -0.33 9.91 -36.11
CA LYS A 300 0.41 8.66 -35.84
C LYS A 300 -0.51 7.49 -35.50
N LEU A 301 -1.69 7.76 -34.95
CA LEU A 301 -2.74 6.77 -34.69
C LEU A 301 -3.66 6.55 -35.90
N ALA A 302 -3.88 7.60 -36.71
CA ALA A 302 -4.77 7.56 -37.87
C ALA A 302 -4.33 6.53 -38.92
N HIS A 303 -3.01 6.36 -39.13
CA HIS A 303 -2.44 5.33 -40.01
C HIS A 303 -2.84 3.89 -39.67
N ARG A 304 -3.40 3.67 -38.47
CA ARG A 304 -3.86 2.37 -37.99
C ARG A 304 -5.35 2.35 -37.65
N SER A 305 -6.10 3.36 -38.08
CA SER A 305 -7.53 3.49 -37.77
C SER A 305 -7.82 3.53 -36.25
N MET A 306 -6.93 4.13 -35.47
CA MET A 306 -7.01 4.16 -34.00
C MET A 306 -7.39 5.53 -33.40
N VAL A 307 -7.88 6.45 -34.22
CA VAL A 307 -8.40 7.75 -33.75
C VAL A 307 -9.91 7.66 -33.66
N PHE A 308 -10.45 7.65 -32.43
CA PHE A 308 -11.90 7.61 -32.21
C PHE A 308 -12.44 8.81 -31.42
N GLU A 309 -11.62 9.83 -31.23
CA GLU A 309 -11.99 11.09 -30.57
C GLU A 309 -13.23 11.72 -31.22
N ARG A 310 -14.05 12.36 -30.38
CA ARG A 310 -15.15 13.22 -30.79
C ARG A 310 -15.12 14.48 -29.96
N ALA A 311 -15.00 15.65 -30.60
CA ALA A 311 -14.88 16.94 -29.92
C ALA A 311 -15.98 17.21 -28.88
N ALA A 312 -17.23 16.81 -29.16
CA ALA A 312 -18.33 16.95 -28.21
C ALA A 312 -18.14 16.10 -26.94
N ASP A 313 -17.68 14.86 -27.09
CA ASP A 313 -17.39 13.96 -25.97
C ASP A 313 -16.17 14.42 -25.17
N THR A 314 -15.16 14.98 -25.83
CA THR A 314 -13.97 15.57 -25.20
C THR A 314 -14.33 16.80 -24.36
N ARG A 315 -15.20 17.68 -24.87
CA ARG A 315 -15.70 18.83 -24.09
C ARG A 315 -16.49 18.40 -22.86
N ARG A 316 -17.38 17.42 -23.01
CA ARG A 316 -18.14 16.86 -21.88
C ARG A 316 -17.21 16.22 -20.85
N LEU A 317 -16.22 15.44 -21.29
CA LEU A 317 -15.22 14.84 -20.41
C LEU A 317 -14.45 15.88 -19.57
N LYS A 318 -14.12 17.04 -20.16
CA LYS A 318 -13.50 18.15 -19.43
C LYS A 318 -14.39 18.64 -18.29
N LEU A 319 -15.66 18.91 -18.60
CA LEU A 319 -16.64 19.37 -17.61
C LEU A 319 -16.81 18.33 -16.50
N ASP A 320 -17.10 17.07 -16.85
CA ASP A 320 -17.29 15.99 -15.88
C ASP A 320 -16.06 15.82 -14.95
N LEU A 321 -14.84 16.00 -15.47
CA LEU A 321 -13.60 15.88 -14.69
C LEU A 321 -13.42 17.06 -13.72
N VAL A 322 -13.67 18.28 -14.17
CA VAL A 322 -13.56 19.50 -13.34
C VAL A 322 -14.66 19.50 -12.27
N ASP A 323 -15.89 19.15 -12.63
CA ASP A 323 -17.01 19.05 -11.69
C ASP A 323 -16.71 18.02 -10.59
N ALA A 324 -16.16 16.85 -10.94
CA ALA A 324 -15.75 15.85 -9.96
C ALA A 324 -14.59 16.31 -9.06
N PHE A 325 -13.67 17.12 -9.58
CA PHE A 325 -12.59 17.72 -8.80
C PHE A 325 -13.15 18.73 -7.79
N ASP A 326 -14.08 19.59 -8.22
CA ASP A 326 -14.71 20.60 -7.38
C ASP A 326 -15.57 19.97 -6.27
N GLU A 327 -16.36 18.95 -6.60
CA GLU A 327 -17.15 18.15 -5.64
C GLU A 327 -16.26 17.61 -4.52
N ALA A 328 -15.10 17.04 -4.88
CA ALA A 328 -14.16 16.48 -3.90
C ALA A 328 -13.54 17.54 -2.99
N ARG A 329 -13.23 18.73 -3.51
CA ARG A 329 -12.67 19.82 -2.70
C ARG A 329 -13.71 20.42 -1.76
N ALA A 330 -14.95 20.60 -2.22
CA ALA A 330 -16.05 21.09 -1.40
C ALA A 330 -16.31 20.14 -0.21
N GLY A 331 -16.44 18.84 -0.46
CA GLY A 331 -16.65 17.86 0.62
C GLY A 331 -15.49 17.76 1.61
N THR A 332 -14.26 18.12 1.21
CA THR A 332 -13.10 18.16 2.12
C THR A 332 -13.15 19.39 3.05
N LEU A 333 -13.65 20.53 2.55
CA LEU A 333 -13.78 21.76 3.33
C LEU A 333 -14.85 21.61 4.41
N ASP A 334 -15.99 21.00 4.10
CA ASP A 334 -17.08 20.75 5.05
C ASP A 334 -16.64 19.84 6.21
N ALA A 335 -15.90 18.78 5.92
CA ALA A 335 -15.38 17.86 6.94
C ALA A 335 -14.35 18.54 7.87
N THR A 336 -13.54 19.46 7.33
CA THR A 336 -12.53 20.19 8.11
C THR A 336 -13.19 21.25 9.02
N GLN A 337 -14.24 21.92 8.54
CA GLN A 337 -15.01 22.87 9.33
C GLN A 337 -15.77 22.19 10.47
N GLN A 338 -16.36 21.01 10.24
CA GLN A 338 -17.03 20.24 11.29
C GLN A 338 -16.07 19.75 12.38
N ALA A 339 -14.87 19.29 12.01
CA ALA A 339 -13.86 18.85 12.97
C ALA A 339 -13.23 20.00 13.78
N SER A 340 -13.32 21.24 13.32
CA SER A 340 -12.82 22.43 14.04
C SER A 340 -13.83 22.99 15.05
N LEU A 341 -15.07 22.49 15.03
CA LEU A 341 -16.18 22.90 15.89
C LEU A 341 -16.53 21.85 16.96
N SER A 342 -15.82 20.71 16.98
CA SER A 342 -15.93 19.60 17.93
C SER A 342 -14.70 19.52 18.82
#